data_AF-A0A8X7MJM4-F1
#
_entry.id   AF-A0A8X7MJM4-F1
#
_cell.length_a   1.000
_cell.length_b   1.000
_cell.length_c   1.000
_cell.angle_alpha   90.00
_cell.angle_beta   90.00
_cell.angle_gamma   90.00
#
_symmetry.space_group_name_H-M   'P 1'
#
loop_
_entity.id
_entity.type
_entity.pdbx_description
1 polymer ?
#
loop_
_entity_poly.entity_id
_entity_poly.type
_entity_poly.pdbx_seq_one_letter_code
_entity_poly.pdbx_strand_id
1 'polypeptide(L)'
;MIGLYHGDPYRLEAFLSRLRDVIRSDGDNPVWIASVMRTIPIALRGNAAKWHEGLSDERAKELKSFDAWASVMRKSFKVNTILQRKQARKRQWIPAQEYVSEYYFDKLRALRQAFGFDQTDEKLVGEIKDGFPPSFVTMLRL
;
A
#
# COMPACT_ATOMS: atom_id res chain seq x y z
N MET A 1 12.23 8.40 -8.26
CA MET A 1 12.49 6.94 -8.14
C MET A 1 11.21 6.26 -7.66
N ILE A 2 10.74 5.18 -8.29
CA ILE A 2 9.39 4.59 -8.10
C ILE A 2 9.17 3.86 -6.74
N GLY A 3 10.05 4.04 -5.76
CA GLY A 3 10.06 3.28 -4.50
C GLY A 3 10.50 1.83 -4.71
N LEU A 4 10.97 1.17 -3.64
CA LEU A 4 11.41 -0.23 -3.68
C LEU A 4 10.32 -1.16 -3.12
N TYR A 5 10.17 -2.35 -3.72
CA TYR A 5 9.24 -3.38 -3.24
C TYR A 5 9.95 -4.69 -2.92
N HIS A 6 9.83 -5.15 -1.66
CA HIS A 6 10.57 -6.31 -1.16
C HIS A 6 9.77 -7.64 -1.17
N GLY A 7 8.51 -7.61 -1.61
CA GLY A 7 7.62 -8.78 -1.59
C GLY A 7 6.73 -8.89 -0.35
N ASP A 8 6.64 -7.83 0.46
CA ASP A 8 5.70 -7.77 1.59
C ASP A 8 4.27 -7.56 1.07
N PRO A 9 3.33 -8.52 1.27
CA PRO A 9 1.95 -8.37 0.83
C PRO A 9 1.28 -7.10 1.39
N TYR A 10 1.59 -6.72 2.63
CA TYR A 10 0.98 -5.57 3.30
C TYR A 10 1.42 -4.22 2.72
N ARG A 11 2.53 -4.20 1.96
CA ARG A 11 3.05 -2.99 1.28
C ARG A 11 2.75 -2.97 -0.22
N LEU A 12 2.15 -4.03 -0.77
CA LEU A 12 1.92 -4.14 -2.22
C LEU A 12 1.03 -3.00 -2.74
N GLU A 13 -0.12 -2.73 -2.11
CA GLU A 13 -1.02 -1.68 -2.59
C GLU A 13 -0.41 -0.28 -2.48
N ALA A 14 0.45 -0.03 -1.48
CA ALA A 14 1.18 1.23 -1.38
C ALA A 14 2.17 1.38 -2.55
N PHE A 15 2.87 0.31 -2.91
CA PHE A 15 3.78 0.30 -4.06
C PHE A 15 3.00 0.50 -5.38
N LEU A 16 1.91 -0.23 -5.59
CA LEU A 16 1.07 -0.10 -6.79
C LEU A 16 0.41 1.29 -6.90
N SER A 17 0.01 1.89 -5.78
CA SER A 17 -0.52 3.27 -5.76
C SER A 17 0.54 4.27 -6.24
N ARG A 18 1.77 4.19 -5.72
CA ARG A 18 2.86 5.09 -6.17
C ARG A 18 3.19 4.88 -7.63
N LEU A 19 3.19 3.63 -8.09
CA LEU A 19 3.40 3.32 -9.50
C LEU A 19 2.32 3.96 -10.37
N ARG A 20 1.04 3.85 -9.97
CA ARG A 20 -0.08 4.53 -10.63
C ARG A 20 0.05 6.05 -10.61
N ASP A 21 0.54 6.61 -9.51
CA ASP A 21 0.78 8.05 -9.36
C ASP A 21 1.88 8.56 -10.30
N VAL A 22 2.92 7.75 -10.53
CA VAL A 22 3.97 8.03 -11.51
C VAL A 22 3.42 7.90 -12.93
N ILE A 23 2.61 6.87 -13.22
CA ILE A 23 1.99 6.70 -14.54
C ILE A 23 1.15 7.93 -14.92
N ARG A 24 0.28 8.39 -14.02
CA ARG A 24 -0.62 9.53 -14.29
C ARG A 24 0.09 10.88 -14.36
N SER A 25 1.37 10.99 -13.99
CA SER A 25 2.07 12.27 -13.92
C SER A 25 2.31 12.91 -15.29
N ASP A 26 2.25 12.11 -16.37
CA ASP A 26 2.40 12.57 -17.76
C ASP A 26 1.18 12.21 -18.61
N GLY A 27 0.01 12.13 -17.97
CA GLY A 27 -1.26 11.77 -18.62
C GLY A 27 -1.20 10.41 -19.32
N ASP A 28 -1.79 10.33 -20.52
CA ASP A 28 -1.93 9.10 -21.30
C ASP A 28 -0.76 8.88 -22.30
N ASN A 29 0.40 9.50 -22.07
CA ASN A 29 1.56 9.37 -22.95
C ASN A 29 2.05 7.90 -23.00
N PRO A 30 1.94 7.19 -24.14
CA PRO A 30 2.27 5.77 -24.21
C PRO A 30 3.76 5.49 -24.02
N VAL A 31 4.63 6.42 -24.40
CA VAL A 31 6.09 6.30 -24.22
C VAL A 31 6.44 6.39 -22.73
N TRP A 32 5.78 7.30 -22.00
CA TRP A 32 5.93 7.43 -20.56
C TRP A 32 5.48 6.15 -19.86
N ILE A 33 4.26 5.68 -20.14
CA ILE A 33 3.70 4.46 -19.55
C ILE A 33 4.65 3.28 -19.76
N ALA A 34 5.09 3.06 -21.00
CA ALA A 34 6.02 1.98 -21.32
C ALA A 34 7.36 2.11 -20.60
N SER A 35 7.87 3.34 -20.42
CA SER A 35 9.11 3.59 -19.69
C SER A 35 8.96 3.26 -18.21
N VAL A 36 7.86 3.69 -17.57
CA VAL A 36 7.55 3.35 -16.18
C VAL A 36 7.45 1.83 -16.01
N MET A 37 6.76 1.12 -16.91
CA MET A 37 6.64 -0.35 -16.85
C MET A 37 8.00 -1.05 -16.91
N ARG A 38 8.92 -0.59 -17.77
CA ARG A 38 10.28 -1.15 -17.89
C ARG A 38 11.12 -0.97 -16.62
N THR A 39 10.78 -0.02 -15.74
CA THR A 39 11.49 0.20 -14.48
C THR A 39 11.00 -0.69 -13.33
N ILE A 40 9.83 -1.33 -13.44
CA ILE A 40 9.26 -2.14 -12.36
C ILE A 40 10.20 -3.26 -11.92
N PRO A 41 10.77 -4.10 -12.81
CA PRO A 41 11.70 -5.16 -12.40
C PRO A 41 12.90 -4.62 -11.60
N ILE A 42 13.39 -3.44 -11.96
CA ILE A 42 14.54 -2.78 -11.31
C ILE A 42 14.18 -2.27 -9.91
N ALA A 43 12.90 -2.07 -9.60
CA ALA A 43 12.43 -1.67 -8.27
C ALA A 43 12.15 -2.85 -7.32
N LEU A 44 12.16 -4.08 -7.83
CA LEU A 44 11.93 -5.28 -7.02
C LEU A 44 13.19 -5.66 -6.22
N ARG A 45 13.00 -6.03 -4.96
CA ARG A 45 14.06 -6.44 -4.03
C ARG A 45 13.61 -7.69 -3.28
N GLY A 46 14.56 -8.37 -2.62
CA GLY A 46 14.26 -9.50 -1.74
C GLY A 46 13.40 -10.57 -2.42
N ASN A 47 12.30 -10.94 -1.78
CA ASN A 47 11.41 -11.99 -2.30
C ASN A 47 10.69 -11.58 -3.58
N ALA A 48 10.45 -10.27 -3.80
CA ALA A 48 9.86 -9.81 -5.05
C ALA A 48 10.81 -9.94 -6.24
N ALA A 49 12.11 -9.70 -6.05
CA ALA A 49 13.11 -9.91 -7.09
C ALA A 49 13.19 -11.40 -7.47
N LYS A 50 13.35 -12.28 -6.46
CA LYS A 50 13.37 -13.75 -6.65
C LYS A 50 12.11 -14.28 -7.35
N TRP A 51 10.95 -13.74 -6.99
CA TRP A 51 9.68 -14.08 -7.65
C TRP A 51 9.70 -13.73 -9.14
N HIS A 52 10.14 -12.53 -9.49
CA HIS A 52 10.21 -12.08 -10.88
C HIS A 52 11.26 -12.84 -11.69
N GLU A 53 12.43 -13.10 -11.10
CA GLU A 53 13.51 -13.92 -11.70
C GLU A 53 13.08 -15.37 -11.95
N GLY A 54 12.10 -15.88 -11.19
CA GLY A 54 11.52 -17.21 -11.38
C GLY A 54 10.41 -17.30 -12.42
N LEU A 55 10.01 -16.20 -13.06
CA LEU A 55 9.03 -16.22 -14.15
C LEU A 55 9.68 -16.73 -15.44
N SER A 56 8.93 -17.49 -16.24
CA SER A 56 9.38 -17.79 -17.61
C SER A 56 9.33 -16.54 -18.48
N ASP A 57 10.11 -16.52 -19.56
CA ASP A 57 10.15 -15.40 -20.50
C ASP A 57 8.77 -15.13 -21.12
N GLU A 58 7.98 -16.16 -21.40
CA GLU A 58 6.61 -16.03 -21.91
C GLU A 58 5.74 -15.28 -20.90
N ARG A 59 5.84 -15.67 -19.62
CA ARG A 59 5.04 -15.06 -18.56
C ARG A 59 5.48 -13.63 -18.25
N ALA A 60 6.78 -13.36 -18.28
CA ALA A 60 7.32 -12.02 -18.11
C ALA A 60 6.91 -11.10 -19.27
N LYS A 61 6.88 -11.61 -20.50
CA LYS A 61 6.42 -10.85 -21.69
C LYS A 61 4.97 -10.41 -21.60
N GLU A 62 4.11 -11.08 -20.83
CA GLU A 62 2.71 -10.69 -20.64
C GLU A 62 2.53 -9.47 -19.72
N LEU A 63 3.56 -9.09 -18.95
CA LEU A 63 3.52 -7.97 -18.01
C LEU A 63 3.72 -6.61 -18.73
N LYS A 64 2.79 -6.27 -19.64
CA LYS A 64 2.89 -5.10 -20.53
C LYS A 64 2.12 -3.87 -20.05
N SER A 65 1.27 -4.01 -19.05
CA SER A 65 0.42 -2.92 -18.55
C SER A 65 0.40 -2.89 -17.02
N PHE A 66 0.02 -1.74 -16.46
CA PHE A 66 -0.16 -1.61 -15.03
C PHE A 66 -1.12 -2.66 -14.47
N ASP A 67 -2.24 -2.92 -15.16
CA ASP A 67 -3.23 -3.89 -14.70
C ASP A 67 -2.72 -5.33 -14.75
N ALA A 68 -1.93 -5.68 -15.77
CA ALA A 68 -1.26 -6.97 -15.84
C ALA A 68 -0.30 -7.15 -14.65
N TRP A 69 0.57 -6.16 -14.40
CA TRP A 69 1.46 -6.15 -13.25
C TRP A 69 0.71 -6.25 -11.93
N ALA A 70 -0.26 -5.37 -11.69
CA ALA A 70 -1.05 -5.32 -10.45
C ALA A 70 -1.78 -6.65 -10.20
N SER A 71 -2.39 -7.23 -11.23
CA SER A 71 -3.11 -8.51 -11.13
C SER A 71 -2.19 -9.66 -10.76
N VAL A 72 -1.06 -9.82 -11.46
CA VAL A 72 -0.12 -10.92 -11.21
C VAL A 72 0.57 -10.75 -9.85
N MET A 73 0.95 -9.52 -9.47
CA MET A 73 1.53 -9.26 -8.15
C MET A 73 0.55 -9.54 -7.03
N ARG A 74 -0.72 -9.12 -7.12
CA ARG A 74 -1.76 -9.43 -6.11
C ARG A 74 -2.01 -10.92 -5.95
N LYS A 75 -1.94 -11.68 -7.04
CA LYS A 75 -2.06 -13.15 -7.01
C LYS A 75 -0.86 -13.81 -6.33
N SER A 76 0.33 -13.23 -6.46
CA SER A 76 1.58 -13.79 -5.95
C SER A 76 1.84 -13.40 -4.48
N PHE A 77 1.55 -12.16 -4.11
CA PHE A 77 1.73 -11.60 -2.77
C PHE A 77 0.37 -11.42 -2.09
N LYS A 78 -0.32 -12.52 -1.80
CA LYS A 78 -1.65 -12.50 -1.20
C LYS A 78 -1.59 -11.99 0.23
N VAL A 79 -2.39 -10.98 0.53
CA VAL A 79 -2.58 -10.49 1.90
C VAL A 79 -3.54 -11.41 2.65
N ASN A 80 -3.17 -11.80 3.86
CA ASN A 80 -4.15 -12.34 4.81
C ASN A 80 -5.04 -11.18 5.28
N THR A 81 -6.21 -11.03 4.66
CA THR A 81 -7.13 -9.91 4.87
C THR A 81 -7.66 -9.85 6.31
N ILE A 82 -7.86 -11.01 6.95
CA ILE A 82 -8.28 -11.09 8.36
C ILE A 82 -7.18 -10.51 9.25
N LEU A 83 -5.94 -10.94 9.04
CA LEU A 83 -4.80 -10.43 9.79
C LEU A 83 -4.55 -8.95 9.51
N GLN A 84 -4.69 -8.50 8.26
CA GLN A 84 -4.56 -7.09 7.87
C GLN A 84 -5.58 -6.20 8.59
N ARG A 85 -6.85 -6.61 8.60
CA ARG A 85 -7.92 -5.90 9.33
C ARG A 85 -7.62 -5.85 10.82
N LYS A 86 -7.18 -6.96 11.40
CA LYS A 86 -6.78 -7.03 12.81
C LYS A 86 -5.61 -6.10 13.11
N GLN A 87 -4.59 -6.05 12.26
CA GLN A 87 -3.43 -5.16 12.42
C GLN A 87 -3.80 -3.69 12.26
N ALA A 88 -4.61 -3.34 11.24
CA ALA A 88 -5.10 -1.98 11.03
C ALA A 88 -5.84 -1.47 12.27
N ARG A 89 -6.72 -2.30 12.87
CA ARG A 89 -7.40 -1.98 14.13
C ARG A 89 -6.47 -1.88 15.33
N LYS A 90 -5.51 -2.80 15.46
CA LYS A 90 -4.55 -2.83 16.58
C LYS A 90 -3.52 -1.69 16.57
N ARG A 91 -3.35 -0.97 15.46
CA ARG A 91 -2.45 0.18 15.40
C ARG A 91 -2.91 1.24 16.40
N GLN A 92 -2.08 1.50 17.39
CA GLN A 92 -2.28 2.51 18.43
C GLN A 92 -1.21 3.58 18.31
N TRP A 93 -1.56 4.82 18.62
CA TRP A 93 -0.61 5.92 18.68
C TRP A 93 0.31 5.76 19.88
N ILE A 94 1.62 5.91 19.68
CA ILE A 94 2.62 5.90 20.75
C ILE A 94 3.23 7.30 20.86
N PRO A 95 2.74 8.18 21.75
CA PRO A 95 3.17 9.58 21.81
C PRO A 95 4.68 9.79 22.01
N ALA A 96 5.35 8.84 22.66
CA ALA A 96 6.78 8.88 22.91
C ALA A 96 7.65 8.55 21.68
N GLN A 97 7.06 8.02 20.60
CA GLN A 97 7.81 7.52 19.43
C GLN A 97 7.46 8.23 18.13
N GLU A 98 6.28 8.85 18.04
CA GLU A 98 5.76 9.40 16.80
C GLU A 98 4.82 10.58 17.04
N TYR A 99 4.74 11.47 16.05
CA TYR A 99 3.76 12.56 16.06
C TYR A 99 2.35 12.02 15.77
N VAL A 100 1.33 12.71 16.29
CA VAL A 100 -0.08 12.34 16.07
C VAL A 100 -0.46 12.35 14.58
N SER A 101 0.15 13.22 13.78
CA SER A 101 -0.07 13.31 12.34
C SER A 101 0.47 12.08 11.60
N GLU A 102 1.63 11.58 12.00
CA GLU A 102 2.22 10.36 11.46
C GLU A 102 1.32 9.16 11.74
N TYR A 103 0.90 9.00 13.00
CA TYR A 103 -0.09 7.99 13.38
C TYR A 103 -1.37 8.11 12.56
N TYR A 104 -1.93 9.32 12.42
CA TYR A 104 -3.16 9.56 11.67
C TYR A 104 -3.04 9.07 10.22
N PHE A 105 -1.99 9.48 9.50
CA PHE A 105 -1.81 9.09 8.11
C PHE A 105 -1.57 7.58 7.95
N ASP A 106 -0.78 6.98 8.84
CA ASP A 106 -0.52 5.55 8.79
C ASP A 106 -1.74 4.71 9.15
N LYS A 107 -2.49 5.11 10.18
CA LYS A 107 -3.73 4.44 10.60
C LYS A 107 -4.79 4.55 9.50
N LEU A 108 -5.00 5.74 8.93
CA LEU A 108 -5.94 5.95 7.84
C LEU A 108 -5.57 5.11 6.61
N ARG A 109 -4.30 5.10 6.23
CA ARG A 109 -3.79 4.26 5.14
C ARG A 109 -4.05 2.78 5.41
N ALA A 110 -3.76 2.28 6.61
CA ALA A 110 -3.98 0.89 6.98
C ALA A 110 -5.48 0.51 6.95
N LEU A 111 -6.37 1.38 7.43
CA LEU A 111 -7.82 1.16 7.39
C LEU A 111 -8.36 1.12 5.96
N ARG A 112 -7.93 2.04 5.09
CA ARG A 112 -8.33 2.05 3.67
C ARG A 112 -7.83 0.81 2.93
N GLN A 113 -6.62 0.37 3.20
CA GLN A 113 -6.07 -0.86 2.60
C GLN A 113 -6.79 -2.13 3.08
N ALA A 114 -7.25 -2.17 4.34
CA ALA A 114 -7.86 -3.37 4.93
C ALA A 114 -9.37 -3.51 4.63
N PHE A 115 -10.08 -2.39 4.44
CA PHE A 115 -11.53 -2.36 4.33
C PHE A 115 -12.06 -1.63 3.08
N GLY A 116 -11.19 -1.05 2.25
CA GLY A 116 -11.56 -0.30 1.05
C GLY A 116 -11.71 1.21 1.29
N PHE A 117 -11.99 1.94 0.21
CA PHE A 117 -12.08 3.41 0.22
C PHE A 117 -13.49 3.94 0.52
N ASP A 118 -14.52 3.09 0.51
CA ASP A 118 -15.93 3.48 0.66
C ASP A 118 -16.40 3.59 2.12
N GLN A 119 -15.46 3.70 3.06
CA GLN A 119 -15.78 3.88 4.48
C GLN A 119 -16.21 5.31 4.75
N THR A 120 -17.26 5.49 5.56
CA THR A 120 -17.68 6.83 5.99
C THR A 120 -16.63 7.48 6.88
N ASP A 121 -16.59 8.81 6.85
CA ASP A 121 -15.65 9.59 7.68
C ASP A 121 -15.92 9.37 9.17
N GLU A 122 -17.18 9.25 9.61
CA GLU A 122 -17.52 8.97 11.00
C GLU A 122 -16.91 7.65 11.49
N LYS A 123 -16.96 6.61 10.65
CA LYS A 123 -16.39 5.30 10.97
C LYS A 123 -14.87 5.37 11.04
N LEU A 124 -14.24 6.06 10.10
CA LEU A 124 -12.78 6.25 10.09
C LEU A 124 -12.32 7.04 11.31
N VAL A 125 -13.02 8.11 11.67
CA VAL A 125 -12.74 8.92 12.86
C VAL A 125 -12.86 8.07 14.13
N GLY A 126 -13.90 7.23 14.24
CA GLY A 126 -14.04 6.29 15.35
C GLY A 126 -12.85 5.34 15.48
N GLU A 127 -12.51 4.62 14.40
CA GLU A 127 -11.40 3.65 14.38
C GLU A 127 -10.03 4.31 14.62
N ILE A 128 -9.84 5.58 14.23
CA ILE A 128 -8.63 6.35 14.53
C ILE A 128 -8.58 6.75 16.00
N LYS A 129 -9.68 7.25 16.56
CA LYS A 129 -9.79 7.63 17.98
C LYS A 129 -9.61 6.43 18.90
N ASP A 130 -10.09 5.26 18.53
CA ASP A 130 -9.94 4.02 19.29
C ASP A 130 -8.47 3.59 19.48
N GLY A 131 -7.55 4.09 18.65
CA GLY A 131 -6.12 3.85 18.83
C GLY A 131 -5.40 4.89 19.68
N PHE A 132 -6.09 5.91 20.21
CA PHE A 132 -5.49 6.87 21.14
C PHE A 132 -5.43 6.33 22.57
N PRO A 133 -4.45 6.78 23.38
CA PRO A 133 -4.46 6.53 24.81
C PRO A 133 -5.72 7.13 25.47
N PRO A 134 -6.31 6.48 26.49
CA PRO A 134 -7.52 6.97 27.16
C PRO A 134 -7.41 8.40 27.68
N SER A 135 -6.23 8.79 28.18
CA SER A 135 -5.95 10.14 28.66
C SER A 135 -6.13 11.22 27.58
N PHE A 136 -5.79 10.90 26.33
CA PHE A 136 -5.92 11.82 25.21
C PHE A 136 -7.37 11.92 24.70
N VAL A 137 -8.09 10.79 24.72
CA VAL A 137 -9.52 10.76 24.36
C VAL A 137 -10.34 11.64 25.31
N THR A 138 -10.01 11.67 26.60
CA THR A 138 -10.66 12.55 27.57
C THR A 138 -10.42 14.04 27.27
N MET A 139 -9.22 14.42 26.84
CA MET A 139 -8.89 15.80 26.47
C MET A 139 -9.63 16.28 25.23
N LEU A 140 -9.90 15.40 24.26
CA LEU A 140 -10.64 15.73 23.02
C LEU A 140 -12.16 15.92 23.23
N ARG A 141 -12.68 15.59 24.42
CA ARG A 141 -14.10 15.72 24.77
C ARG A 141 -14.40 17.00 25.57
N LEU A 142 -13.38 17.74 25.99
CA LEU A 142 -13.47 19.06 26.60
C LEU A 142 -13.46 20.15 25.51
#